data_AF-A0A924HRG6-F1
#
_entry.id   AF-A0A924HRG6-F1
#
_cell.length_a   1.000
_cell.length_b   1.000
_cell.length_c   1.000
_cell.angle_alpha   90.00
_cell.angle_beta   90.00
_cell.angle_gamma   90.00
#
_symmetry.space_group_name_H-M   'P 1'
#
loop_
_entity.id
_entity.type
_entity.pdbx_description
1 polymer ?
#
loop_
_entity_poly.entity_id
_entity_poly.type
_entity_poly.pdbx_seq_one_letter_code
_entity_poly.pdbx_strand_id
1 'polypeptide(L)'
;MLDITLLRKDLDSVIARLQTRKNPQTFLNVDAFTALESERKKTQIRTEEMQAKRSASARKIGLLKGQGQHAEADAAVAEVAGLKAELEASATRLDAIQAEMQTLLLAVPNLPHPSVSVGA
;
A
#
# COMPACT_ATOMS: atom_id res chain seq x y z
N MET A 1 8.11 6.76 17.37
CA MET A 1 7.06 6.86 16.35
C MET A 1 6.13 5.69 16.55
N LEU A 2 4.82 5.93 16.50
CA LEU A 2 3.82 4.88 16.65
C LEU A 2 4.02 3.79 15.58
N ASP A 3 3.93 2.53 15.96
CA ASP A 3 4.05 1.41 15.03
C ASP A 3 2.84 1.39 14.08
N ILE A 4 3.10 1.56 12.78
CA ILE A 4 2.08 1.50 11.73
C ILE A 4 1.43 0.12 11.65
N THR A 5 2.15 -0.94 12.03
CA THR A 5 1.62 -2.31 12.06
C THR A 5 0.47 -2.42 13.07
N LEU A 6 0.59 -1.73 14.21
CA LEU A 6 -0.46 -1.69 15.22
C LEU A 6 -1.70 -0.97 14.68
N LEU A 7 -1.52 0.18 14.03
CA LEU A 7 -2.62 0.92 13.40
C LEU A 7 -3.35 0.11 12.32
N ARG A 8 -2.63 -0.68 11.54
CA ARG A 8 -3.20 -1.55 10.51
C ARG A 8 -3.97 -2.74 11.07
N LYS A 9 -3.55 -3.23 12.24
CA LYS A 9 -4.14 -4.40 12.90
C LYS A 9 -5.38 -4.04 13.71
N ASP A 10 -5.32 -2.94 14.46
CA ASP A 10 -6.35 -2.55 15.43
C ASP A 10 -6.36 -1.03 15.62
N LEU A 11 -6.94 -0.33 14.63
CA LEU A 11 -7.05 1.12 14.62
C LEU A 11 -7.92 1.64 15.79
N ASP A 12 -9.00 0.93 16.09
CA ASP A 12 -9.97 1.34 17.12
C ASP A 12 -9.33 1.35 18.52
N SER A 13 -8.56 0.31 18.86
CA SER A 13 -7.82 0.27 20.13
C SER A 13 -6.78 1.38 20.24
N VAL A 14 -6.12 1.73 19.14
CA VAL A 14 -5.18 2.86 19.11
C VAL A 14 -5.92 4.18 19.35
N ILE A 15 -7.05 4.40 18.67
CA ILE A 15 -7.87 5.61 18.85
C ILE A 15 -8.34 5.72 20.30
N ALA A 16 -8.84 4.63 20.90
CA ALA A 16 -9.27 4.60 22.30
C ALA A 16 -8.13 4.98 23.26
N ARG A 17 -6.92 4.48 23.01
CA ARG A 17 -5.73 4.84 23.80
C ARG A 17 -5.22 6.26 23.55
N LEU A 18 -5.45 6.83 22.38
CA LEU A 18 -5.18 8.25 22.13
C LEU A 18 -6.20 9.15 22.83
N GLN A 19 -7.46 8.71 22.92
CA GLN A 19 -8.53 9.42 23.60
C GLN A 19 -8.29 9.54 25.12
N THR A 20 -7.57 8.60 25.74
CA THR A 20 -7.19 8.74 27.16
C THR A 20 -6.18 9.86 27.41
N ARG A 21 -5.52 10.39 26.37
CA ARG A 21 -4.67 11.60 26.46
C ARG A 21 -5.47 12.89 26.22
N LYS A 22 -6.44 12.85 25.30
CA LYS A 22 -7.29 13.99 24.94
C LYS A 22 -8.54 13.48 24.24
N ASN A 23 -9.72 13.92 24.69
CA ASN A 23 -10.99 13.56 24.08
C ASN A 23 -11.74 14.81 23.57
N PRO A 24 -12.05 14.93 22.27
CA PRO A 24 -11.68 14.02 21.19
C PRO A 24 -10.17 14.04 20.89
N GLN A 25 -9.62 12.90 20.44
CA GLN A 25 -8.21 12.83 20.07
C GLN A 25 -7.97 13.67 18.81
N THR A 26 -6.93 14.52 18.82
CA THR A 26 -6.58 15.39 17.69
C THR A 26 -5.22 15.04 17.08
N PHE A 27 -4.66 13.88 17.42
CA PHE A 27 -3.29 13.51 17.06
C PHE A 27 -3.23 12.79 15.73
N LEU A 28 -4.19 11.89 15.49
CA LEU A 28 -4.27 11.09 14.28
C LEU A 28 -5.46 11.56 13.45
N ASN A 29 -5.22 11.95 12.19
CA ASN A 29 -6.29 12.10 11.21
C ASN A 29 -6.72 10.70 10.73
N VAL A 30 -7.78 10.16 11.34
CA VAL A 30 -8.27 8.79 11.10
C VAL A 30 -8.76 8.60 9.67
N ASP A 31 -9.47 9.60 9.13
CA ASP A 31 -10.01 9.55 7.77
C ASP A 31 -8.88 9.53 6.74
N ALA A 32 -7.89 10.40 6.90
CA ALA A 32 -6.71 10.43 6.03
C ALA A 32 -5.90 9.13 6.12
N PHE A 33 -5.68 8.60 7.34
CA PHE A 33 -5.00 7.31 7.52
C PHE A 33 -5.73 6.17 6.81
N THR A 34 -7.06 6.10 6.99
CA THR A 34 -7.90 5.06 6.41
C THR A 34 -7.93 5.14 4.88
N ALA A 35 -8.00 6.35 4.32
CA ALA A 35 -7.95 6.58 2.88
C ALA A 35 -6.60 6.12 2.29
N LEU A 36 -5.48 6.53 2.91
CA LEU A 36 -4.14 6.14 2.48
C LEU A 36 -3.90 4.63 2.57
N GLU A 37 -4.36 3.97 3.63
CA GLU A 37 -4.20 2.53 3.77
C GLU A 37 -5.09 1.76 2.78
N SER A 38 -6.30 2.26 2.49
CA SER A 38 -7.17 1.69 1.45
C SER A 38 -6.52 1.79 0.07
N GLU A 39 -5.96 2.96 -0.25
CA GLU A 39 -5.26 3.18 -1.51
C GLU A 39 -4.00 2.31 -1.61
N ARG A 40 -3.19 2.25 -0.56
CA ARG A 40 -2.00 1.38 -0.50
C ARG A 40 -2.36 -0.07 -0.82
N LYS A 41 -3.41 -0.60 -0.19
CA LYS A 41 -3.89 -1.97 -0.43
C LYS A 41 -4.31 -2.18 -1.87
N LYS A 42 -5.09 -1.25 -2.45
CA LYS A 42 -5.54 -1.32 -3.84
C LYS A 42 -4.36 -1.31 -4.82
N THR A 43 -3.41 -0.40 -4.63
CA THR A 43 -2.23 -0.27 -5.49
C THR A 43 -1.33 -1.51 -5.36
N GLN A 44 -1.17 -2.04 -4.15
CA GLN A 44 -0.43 -3.29 -3.93
C GLN A 44 -1.04 -4.48 -4.68
N ILE A 45 -2.35 -4.70 -4.51
CA ILE A 45 -3.08 -5.78 -5.20
C ILE A 45 -2.94 -5.63 -6.72
N ARG A 46 -3.17 -4.43 -7.26
CA ARG A 46 -3.02 -4.17 -8.70
C ARG A 46 -1.60 -4.46 -9.18
N THR A 47 -0.59 -4.13 -8.38
CA THR A 47 0.82 -4.41 -8.71
C THR A 47 1.07 -5.91 -8.81
N GLU A 48 0.58 -6.69 -7.83
CA GLU A 48 0.70 -8.15 -7.81
C GLU A 48 -0.01 -8.79 -9.02
N GLU A 49 -1.21 -8.33 -9.35
CA GLU A 49 -1.94 -8.76 -10.55
C GLU A 49 -1.18 -8.48 -11.84
N MET A 50 -0.60 -7.29 -11.97
CA MET A 50 0.19 -6.91 -13.15
C MET A 50 1.49 -7.70 -13.26
N GLN A 51 2.17 -7.97 -12.14
CA GLN A 51 3.35 -8.85 -12.11
C GLN A 51 3.00 -10.28 -12.51
N ALA A 52 1.85 -10.80 -12.07
CA ALA A 52 1.36 -12.11 -12.47
C ALA A 52 1.05 -12.15 -13.97
N LYS A 53 0.35 -11.14 -14.51
CA LYS A 53 0.06 -11.00 -15.95
C LYS A 53 1.34 -10.94 -16.78
N ARG A 54 2.29 -10.08 -16.41
CA ARG A 54 3.60 -9.97 -17.08
C ARG A 54 4.32 -11.32 -17.13
N SER A 55 4.35 -12.04 -16.01
CA SER A 55 5.01 -13.35 -15.92
C SER A 55 4.33 -14.41 -16.78
N ALA A 56 3.00 -14.40 -16.84
CA ALA A 56 2.22 -15.28 -17.71
C ALA A 56 2.49 -14.97 -19.20
N SER A 57 2.46 -13.69 -19.58
CA SER A 57 2.74 -13.26 -20.96
C SER A 57 4.18 -13.58 -21.38
N ALA A 58 5.16 -13.45 -20.48
CA ALA A 58 6.55 -13.84 -20.77
C ALA A 58 6.68 -15.33 -21.14
N ARG A 59 5.98 -16.21 -20.42
CA ARG A 59 5.93 -17.65 -20.75
C ARG A 59 5.26 -17.91 -22.10
N LYS A 60 4.14 -17.22 -22.37
CA LYS A 60 3.41 -17.31 -23.64
C LYS A 60 4.29 -16.89 -24.82
N ILE A 61 5.02 -15.78 -24.70
CA ILE A 61 5.95 -15.30 -25.73
C ILE A 61 7.02 -16.36 -26.05
N GLY A 62 7.61 -16.98 -25.02
CA GLY A 62 8.60 -18.05 -25.20
C GLY A 62 8.03 -19.24 -25.97
N LEU A 63 6.80 -19.66 -25.65
CA LEU A 63 6.11 -20.73 -26.35
C LEU A 63 5.84 -20.39 -27.83
N LEU A 64 5.27 -19.22 -28.11
CA LEU A 64 4.96 -18.76 -29.47
C LEU A 64 6.22 -18.65 -30.34
N LYS A 65 7.31 -18.13 -29.78
CA LYS A 65 8.61 -18.08 -30.48
C LYS A 65 9.15 -19.48 -30.79
N GLY A 66 9.01 -20.44 -29.86
CA GLY A 66 9.37 -21.83 -30.09
C GLY A 66 8.51 -22.53 -31.16
N GLN A 67 7.28 -22.06 -31.37
CA GLN A 67 6.34 -22.57 -32.38
C GLN A 67 6.49 -21.88 -33.76
N GLY A 68 7.40 -20.90 -33.91
CA GLY A 68 7.55 -20.11 -35.14
C GLY A 68 6.45 -19.08 -35.36
N GLN A 69 5.62 -18.82 -34.35
CA GLN A 69 4.50 -17.88 -34.36
C GLN A 69 4.98 -16.45 -34.03
N HIS A 70 5.78 -15.89 -34.94
CA HIS A 70 6.46 -14.60 -34.73
C HIS A 70 5.48 -13.41 -34.62
N ALA A 71 4.43 -13.40 -35.44
CA ALA A 71 3.44 -12.31 -35.41
C ALA A 71 2.65 -12.28 -34.08
N GLU A 72 2.22 -13.44 -33.56
CA GLU A 72 1.55 -13.49 -32.25
C GLU A 72 2.50 -13.20 -31.09
N ALA A 73 3.77 -13.58 -31.21
CA ALA A 73 4.80 -13.27 -30.21
C ALA A 73 5.05 -11.76 -30.11
N ASP A 74 5.13 -11.06 -31.24
CA ASP A 74 5.36 -9.62 -31.29
C ASP A 74 4.15 -8.85 -30.73
N ALA A 75 2.93 -9.30 -31.01
CA ALA A 75 1.72 -8.74 -30.39
C ALA A 75 1.72 -8.89 -28.86
N ALA A 76 2.15 -10.05 -28.35
CA ALA A 76 2.26 -10.28 -26.91
C ALA A 76 3.39 -9.47 -26.25
N VAL A 77 4.48 -9.16 -26.96
CA VAL A 77 5.55 -8.26 -26.49
C VAL A 77 5.01 -6.84 -26.32
N ALA A 78 4.20 -6.36 -27.25
CA ALA A 78 3.58 -5.03 -27.16
C ALA A 78 2.65 -4.91 -25.94
N GLU A 79 1.87 -5.95 -25.62
CA GLU A 79 1.03 -6.01 -24.42
C GLU A 79 1.87 -5.91 -23.12
N VAL A 80 2.99 -6.63 -23.05
CA VAL A 80 3.89 -6.60 -21.89
C VAL A 80 4.58 -5.24 -21.72
N ALA A 81 4.86 -4.52 -22.82
CA ALA A 81 5.43 -3.18 -22.75
C ALA A 81 4.50 -2.20 -22.02
N GLY A 82 3.18 -2.30 -22.22
CA GLY A 82 2.19 -1.49 -21.50
C GLY A 82 2.18 -1.74 -19.99
N LEU A 83 2.33 -3.01 -19.57
CA LEU A 83 2.39 -3.39 -18.16
C LEU A 83 3.59 -2.79 -17.41
N LYS A 84 4.70 -2.52 -18.12
CA LYS A 84 5.90 -1.95 -17.49
C LYS A 84 5.64 -0.53 -16.96
N ALA A 85 5.01 0.31 -17.76
CA ALA A 85 4.68 1.68 -17.36
C ALA A 85 3.72 1.72 -16.17
N GLU A 86 2.70 0.84 -16.16
CA GLU A 86 1.77 0.75 -15.02
C GLU A 86 2.44 0.23 -13.75
N LEU A 87 3.39 -0.72 -13.86
CA LEU A 87 4.17 -1.21 -12.70
C LEU A 87 5.06 -0.12 -12.11
N GLU A 88 5.71 0.69 -12.95
CA GLU A 88 6.52 1.84 -12.52
C GLU A 88 5.64 2.90 -11.82
N ALA A 89 4.48 3.24 -12.40
CA ALA A 89 3.54 4.17 -11.79
C ALA A 89 3.02 3.69 -10.43
N SER A 90 2.68 2.40 -10.30
CA SER A 90 2.27 1.82 -9.03
C SER A 90 3.37 1.87 -7.97
N ALA A 91 4.62 1.60 -8.35
CA ALA A 91 5.75 1.70 -7.44
C ALA A 91 5.93 3.13 -6.91
N THR A 92 5.94 4.12 -7.80
CA THR A 92 6.00 5.53 -7.40
C THR A 92 4.83 5.93 -6.49
N ARG A 93 3.62 5.43 -6.76
CA ARG A 93 2.48 5.75 -5.89
C ARG A 93 2.59 5.09 -4.52
N LEU A 94 3.08 3.84 -4.44
CA LEU A 94 3.32 3.17 -3.16
C LEU A 94 4.36 3.92 -2.31
N ASP A 95 5.45 4.39 -2.92
CA ASP A 95 6.47 5.18 -2.25
C ASP A 95 5.91 6.52 -1.73
N ALA A 96 5.09 7.20 -2.56
CA ALA A 96 4.41 8.43 -2.16
C ALA A 96 3.46 8.20 -0.97
N ILE A 97 2.64 7.15 -1.02
CA ILE A 97 1.73 6.80 0.08
C ILE A 97 2.53 6.50 1.35
N GLN A 98 3.68 5.82 1.25
CA GLN A 98 4.55 5.57 2.40
C GLN A 98 5.06 6.87 3.03
N ALA A 99 5.48 7.85 2.23
CA ALA A 99 5.94 9.15 2.70
C ALA A 99 4.80 9.98 3.33
N GLU A 100 3.62 9.98 2.72
CA GLU A 100 2.42 10.65 3.24
C GLU A 100 2.01 10.04 4.60
N MET A 101 2.04 8.71 4.68
CA MET A 101 1.75 7.97 5.91
C MET A 101 2.76 8.26 7.01
N GLN A 102 4.06 8.29 6.69
CA GLN A 102 5.09 8.63 7.65
C GLN A 102 4.88 10.04 8.19
N THR A 103 4.61 11.01 7.31
CA THR A 103 4.34 12.40 7.67
C THR A 103 3.16 12.52 8.62
N LEU A 104 2.07 11.81 8.33
CA LEU A 104 0.87 11.76 9.18
C LEU A 104 1.19 11.23 10.59
N LEU A 105 2.10 10.26 10.69
CA LEU A 105 2.46 9.61 11.97
C LEU A 105 3.51 10.37 12.78
N LEU A 106 4.23 11.34 12.21
CA LEU A 106 5.24 12.13 12.93
C LEU A 106 4.64 12.95 14.07
N ALA A 107 3.40 13.42 13.91
CA ALA A 107 2.69 14.20 14.92
C ALA A 107 1.99 13.34 16.00
N VAL A 108 1.94 12.02 15.82
CA VAL A 108 1.21 11.12 16.71
C VAL A 108 2.08 10.73 17.91
N PRO A 109 1.66 11.02 19.16
CA PRO A 109 2.41 10.65 20.34
C PRO A 109 2.40 9.12 20.53
N ASN A 110 3.37 8.60 21.28
CA ASN A 110 3.35 7.21 21.69
C ASN A 110 2.13 6.92 22.59
N LEU A 111 1.59 5.70 22.48
CA LEU A 111 0.43 5.28 23.27
C LEU A 111 0.79 5.21 24.77
N PRO A 112 -0.07 5.71 25.68
CA PRO A 112 0.12 5.57 27.12
C PRO A 112 0.23 4.10 27.51
N HIS A 113 1.18 3.74 28.39
CA HIS A 113 1.25 2.38 28.91
C HIS A 113 -0.03 2.05 29.72
N PRO A 114 -0.54 0.80 29.72
CA PRO A 114 -1.77 0.45 30.45
C PRO A 114 -1.75 0.77 31.96
N SER A 115 -0.57 0.92 32.55
CA SER A 115 -0.38 1.27 33.97
C SER A 115 -0.45 2.78 34.25
N VAL A 116 -0.58 3.62 33.22
CA VAL A 116 -0.66 5.09 33.39
C VAL A 116 -2.10 5.44 33.75
N SER A 117 -2.27 6.17 34.86
CA SER A 117 -3.58 6.68 35.26
C SER A 117 -4.14 7.61 34.19
N VAL A 118 -5.43 7.48 33.90
CA VAL A 118 -6.13 8.39 32.99
C VAL A 118 -6.23 9.74 33.69
N GLY A 119 -5.53 10.74 33.17
CA GLY A 119 -5.60 12.12 33.65
C GLY A 119 -6.72 12.88 32.94
N ALA A 120 -7.47 13.67 33.70
CA ALA A 120 -8.65 14.44 33.26
C ALA A 120 -8.31 15.55 32.24
#